data_AF-X5MD08-F1
#
_entry.id   AF-X5MD08-F1
#
_cell.length_a   1.000
_cell.length_b   1.000
_cell.length_c   1.000
_cell.angle_alpha   90.00
_cell.angle_beta   90.00
_cell.angle_gamma   90.00
#
_symmetry.space_group_name_H-M   'P 1'
#
loop_
_entity.id
_entity.type
_entity.pdbx_description
1 polymer ?
#
loop_
_entity_poly.entity_id
_entity_poly.type
_entity_poly.pdbx_seq_one_letter_code
_entity_poly.pdbx_strand_id
1 'polypeptide(L)'
;MAFIADHIFWILLVSGVVTSSMLVAVIAPRLVFQQFFGTVLDGALGNAIMRNWGLVIGMSGLLLIYAAYDETVRTPIMLFSIVGKLFFSLQIFAAGSTLKAARGGAIIDLVIAVVFCAYLVGN
;
A
#
# COMPACT_ATOMS: atom_id res chain seq x y z
N MET A 1 8.04 -14.27 15.73
CA MET A 1 8.76 -14.53 14.46
C MET A 1 8.23 -15.77 13.77
N ALA A 2 8.29 -16.97 14.39
CA ALA A 2 7.82 -18.23 13.79
C ALA A 2 6.43 -18.14 13.13
N PHE A 3 5.41 -17.66 13.85
CA PHE A 3 4.05 -17.51 13.29
C PHE A 3 4.00 -16.64 12.01
N ILE A 4 4.75 -15.55 11.95
CA ILE A 4 4.79 -14.64 10.78
C ILE A 4 5.47 -15.35 9.61
N ALA A 5 6.59 -16.04 9.86
CA ALA A 5 7.29 -16.81 8.85
C ALA A 5 6.43 -17.95 8.30
N ASP A 6 5.75 -18.70 9.17
CA ASP A 6 4.87 -19.82 8.82
C ASP A 6 3.67 -19.38 7.96
N HIS A 7 3.25 -18.11 8.08
CA HIS A 7 2.11 -17.54 7.37
C HIS A 7 2.50 -16.48 6.34
N ILE A 8 3.79 -16.31 6.02
CA ILE A 8 4.26 -15.19 5.19
C ILE A 8 3.59 -15.17 3.80
N PHE A 9 3.32 -16.36 3.24
CA PHE A 9 2.58 -16.51 1.99
C PHE A 9 1.24 -15.76 2.04
N TRP A 10 0.42 -16.05 3.05
CA TRP A 10 -0.91 -15.45 3.20
C TRP A 10 -0.82 -13.96 3.54
N ILE A 11 0.15 -13.56 4.35
CA ILE A 11 0.38 -12.17 4.72
C ILE A 11 0.70 -11.34 3.46
N LEU A 12 1.60 -11.82 2.60
CA LEU A 12 1.96 -11.17 1.33
C LEU A 12 0.79 -11.17 0.34
N LEU A 13 0.08 -12.29 0.21
CA LEU A 13 -1.05 -12.39 -0.70
C LEU A 13 -2.19 -11.42 -0.33
N VAL A 14 -2.62 -11.42 0.94
CA VAL A 14 -3.73 -10.58 1.41
C VAL A 14 -3.35 -9.10 1.36
N SER A 15 -2.16 -8.73 1.85
CA SER A 15 -1.69 -7.34 1.77
C SER A 15 -1.52 -6.88 0.32
N GLY A 16 -1.05 -7.76 -0.56
CA GLY A 16 -0.93 -7.52 -1.98
C GLY A 16 -2.29 -7.26 -2.63
N VAL A 17 -3.28 -8.13 -2.42
CA VAL A 17 -4.66 -7.97 -2.94
C VAL A 17 -5.29 -6.66 -2.47
N VAL A 18 -5.20 -6.36 -1.16
CA VAL A 18 -5.73 -5.11 -0.60
C VAL A 18 -5.04 -3.91 -1.25
N THR A 19 -3.71 -3.93 -1.38
CA THR A 19 -2.95 -2.82 -1.98
C THR A 19 -3.25 -2.68 -3.48
N SER A 20 -3.43 -3.79 -4.20
CA SER A 20 -3.78 -3.81 -5.63
C SER A 20 -5.15 -3.23 -5.94
N SER A 21 -6.06 -3.11 -4.95
CA SER A 21 -7.34 -2.42 -5.13
C SER A 21 -7.18 -0.97 -5.62
N MET A 22 -6.03 -0.33 -5.36
CA MET A 22 -5.72 1.01 -5.86
C MET A 22 -5.60 1.10 -7.39
N LEU A 23 -5.53 -0.03 -8.11
CA LEU A 23 -5.64 -0.04 -9.57
C LEU A 23 -6.97 0.53 -10.08
N VAL A 24 -8.02 0.53 -9.25
CA VAL A 24 -9.29 1.21 -9.57
C VAL A 24 -9.08 2.71 -9.84
N ALA A 25 -8.11 3.34 -9.18
CA ALA A 25 -7.79 4.76 -9.40
C ALA A 25 -7.18 5.06 -10.77
N VAL A 26 -6.71 4.05 -11.51
CA VAL A 26 -6.24 4.23 -12.90
C VAL A 26 -7.41 4.57 -13.82
N ILE A 27 -8.58 3.98 -13.57
CA ILE A 27 -9.80 4.15 -14.37
C ILE A 27 -10.62 5.32 -13.81
N ALA A 28 -10.86 5.30 -12.49
CA ALA A 28 -11.72 6.24 -11.78
C ALA A 28 -10.96 6.98 -10.66
N PRO A 29 -9.94 7.80 -10.97
CA PRO A 29 -9.10 8.45 -9.97
C PRO A 29 -9.91 9.35 -9.03
N ARG A 30 -10.81 10.18 -9.59
CA ARG A 30 -11.58 11.13 -8.78
C ARG A 30 -12.48 10.42 -7.78
N LEU A 31 -13.09 9.28 -8.15
CA LEU A 31 -13.91 8.49 -7.25
C LEU A 31 -13.09 7.99 -6.05
N VAL A 32 -11.96 7.33 -6.32
CA VAL A 32 -11.11 6.75 -5.27
C VAL A 32 -10.58 7.82 -4.34
N PHE A 33 -10.02 8.91 -4.88
CA PHE A 33 -9.40 9.95 -4.06
C PHE A 33 -10.45 10.79 -3.32
N GLN A 34 -11.62 11.05 -3.90
CA GLN A 34 -12.71 11.71 -3.19
C GLN A 34 -13.20 10.87 -2.01
N GLN A 35 -13.30 9.55 -2.16
CA GLN A 35 -13.69 8.65 -1.07
C GLN A 35 -12.62 8.54 0.02
N PHE A 36 -11.34 8.50 -0.37
CA PHE A 36 -10.23 8.30 0.55
C PHE A 36 -9.81 9.58 1.29
N PHE A 37 -9.71 10.69 0.55
CA PHE A 37 -9.16 11.96 1.01
C PHE A 37 -10.17 13.10 1.07
N GLY A 38 -11.43 12.89 0.64
CA GLY A 38 -12.49 13.91 0.69
C GLY A 38 -12.29 15.07 -0.28
N THR A 39 -11.17 15.10 -1.00
CA THR A 39 -10.79 16.12 -1.97
C THR A 39 -10.03 15.45 -3.12
N VAL A 40 -9.94 16.13 -4.26
CA VAL A 40 -9.26 15.65 -5.46
C VAL A 40 -8.40 16.75 -6.05
N LEU A 41 -7.36 16.35 -6.80
CA LEU A 41 -6.64 17.28 -7.66
C LEU A 41 -7.48 17.61 -8.88
N ASP A 42 -7.67 18.90 -9.17
CA ASP A 42 -8.47 19.37 -10.30
C ASP A 42 -7.67 19.49 -11.61
N GLY A 43 -8.40 19.49 -12.72
CA GLY A 43 -7.85 19.63 -14.07
C GLY A 43 -7.24 18.36 -14.66
N ALA A 44 -6.79 18.46 -15.91
CA ALA A 44 -6.24 17.33 -16.67
C ALA A 44 -4.95 16.77 -16.05
N LEU A 45 -4.05 17.66 -15.59
CA LEU A 45 -2.80 17.27 -14.93
C LEU A 45 -3.07 16.57 -13.58
N GLY A 46 -3.99 17.10 -12.77
CA GLY A 46 -4.38 16.48 -11.50
C GLY A 46 -4.89 15.06 -11.69
N ASN A 47 -5.75 14.85 -12.69
CA ASN A 47 -6.21 13.51 -13.07
C ASN A 47 -5.07 12.57 -13.48
N ALA A 48 -4.10 13.04 -14.28
CA ALA A 48 -2.96 12.23 -14.69
C ALA A 48 -2.09 11.81 -13.49
N ILE A 49 -1.84 12.73 -12.56
CA ILE A 49 -1.08 12.45 -11.33
C ILE A 49 -1.80 11.42 -10.46
N MET A 50 -3.10 11.59 -10.23
CA MET A 50 -3.89 10.65 -9.41
C MET A 50 -3.91 9.24 -10.01
N ARG A 51 -4.06 9.12 -11.35
CA ARG A 51 -4.00 7.83 -12.04
C ARG A 51 -2.63 7.18 -11.90
N ASN A 52 -1.57 7.94 -12.12
CA ASN A 52 -0.20 7.44 -12.02
C ASN A 52 0.12 6.97 -10.60
N TRP A 53 -0.27 7.74 -9.58
CA TRP A 53 -0.05 7.35 -8.20
C TRP A 53 -0.82 6.08 -7.83
N GLY A 54 -2.09 5.99 -8.22
CA GLY A 54 -2.89 4.78 -8.08
C GLY A 54 -2.27 3.56 -8.76
N LEU A 55 -1.70 3.74 -9.96
CA LEU A 55 -0.96 2.69 -10.67
C LEU A 55 0.26 2.23 -9.86
N VAL A 56 1.11 3.14 -9.38
CA VAL A 56 2.32 2.77 -8.62
C VAL A 56 1.96 1.99 -7.35
N ILE A 57 0.94 2.44 -6.61
CA ILE A 57 0.47 1.70 -5.42
C ILE A 57 -0.08 0.34 -5.83
N GLY A 58 -0.94 0.29 -6.85
CA GLY A 58 -1.54 -0.94 -7.33
C GLY A 58 -0.51 -1.98 -7.79
N MET A 59 0.53 -1.53 -8.50
CA MET A 59 1.67 -2.35 -8.93
C MET A 59 2.50 -2.84 -7.74
N SER A 60 2.70 -2.01 -6.71
CA SER A 60 3.32 -2.46 -5.46
C SER A 60 2.55 -3.64 -4.85
N GLY A 61 1.21 -3.58 -4.87
CA GLY A 61 0.36 -4.70 -4.46
C GLY A 61 0.55 -5.97 -5.30
N LEU A 62 0.64 -5.84 -6.63
CA LEU A 62 0.88 -6.99 -7.51
C LEU A 62 2.26 -7.61 -7.27
N LEU A 63 3.27 -6.80 -7.00
CA LEU A 63 4.60 -7.28 -6.62
C LEU A 63 4.56 -8.04 -5.30
N LEU A 64 3.78 -7.60 -4.30
CA LEU A 64 3.60 -8.36 -3.05
C LEU A 64 2.94 -9.72 -3.29
N ILE A 65 1.95 -9.79 -4.19
CA ILE A 65 1.36 -11.06 -4.62
C ILE A 65 2.44 -11.95 -5.25
N TYR A 66 3.27 -11.41 -6.13
CA TYR A 66 4.36 -12.16 -6.75
C TYR A 66 5.39 -12.67 -5.72
N ALA A 67 5.80 -11.82 -4.77
CA ALA A 67 6.69 -12.15 -3.66
C ALA A 67 6.14 -13.24 -2.72
N ALA A 68 4.83 -13.47 -2.72
CA ALA A 68 4.24 -14.59 -1.97
C ALA A 68 4.71 -15.94 -2.56
N TYR A 69 4.84 -16.03 -3.88
CA TYR A 69 5.18 -17.27 -4.59
C TYR A 69 6.68 -17.44 -4.86
N ASP A 70 7.45 -16.34 -4.92
CA ASP A 70 8.87 -16.37 -5.22
C ASP A 70 9.68 -15.74 -4.07
N GLU A 71 10.39 -16.59 -3.34
CA GLU A 71 11.21 -16.18 -2.19
C GLU A 71 12.43 -15.34 -2.61
N THR A 72 12.95 -15.53 -3.82
CA THR A 72 14.17 -14.85 -4.29
C THR A 72 13.98 -13.34 -4.43
N VAL A 73 12.74 -12.91 -4.71
CA VAL A 73 12.37 -11.50 -4.88
C VAL A 73 11.66 -10.92 -3.66
N ARG A 74 11.39 -11.73 -2.64
CA ARG A 74 10.53 -11.35 -1.51
C ARG A 74 11.11 -10.16 -0.75
N THR A 75 12.36 -10.26 -0.33
CA THR A 75 13.04 -9.21 0.44
C THR A 75 13.05 -7.84 -0.26
N PRO A 76 13.53 -7.70 -1.52
CA PRO A 76 13.54 -6.39 -2.17
C PRO A 76 12.13 -5.81 -2.38
N ILE A 77 11.14 -6.66 -2.67
CA ILE A 77 9.75 -6.22 -2.84
C ILE A 77 9.15 -5.76 -1.49
N MET A 78 9.38 -6.50 -0.42
CA MET A 78 8.93 -6.12 0.93
C MET A 78 9.53 -4.79 1.35
N LEU A 79 10.84 -4.59 1.13
CA LEU A 79 11.52 -3.31 1.43
C LEU A 79 10.91 -2.15 0.63
N PHE A 80 10.70 -2.33 -0.68
CA PHE A 80 10.04 -1.33 -1.51
C PHE A 80 8.65 -0.98 -0.97
N SER A 81 7.86 -1.99 -0.61
CA SER A 81 6.53 -1.79 -0.04
C SER A 81 6.57 -1.10 1.33
N ILE A 82 7.54 -1.43 2.20
CA ILE A 82 7.68 -0.81 3.52
C ILE A 82 7.91 0.70 3.36
N VAL A 83 8.85 1.10 2.50
CA VAL A 83 9.16 2.52 2.26
C VAL A 83 7.92 3.28 1.80
N GLY A 84 7.18 2.74 0.82
CA GLY A 84 5.96 3.36 0.32
C GLY A 84 4.89 3.52 1.40
N LYS A 85 4.65 2.46 2.18
CA LYS A 85 3.63 2.44 3.25
C LYS A 85 3.97 3.38 4.40
N LEU A 86 5.23 3.43 4.82
CA LEU A 86 5.68 4.36 5.87
C LEU A 86 5.57 5.81 5.40
N PHE A 87 6.03 6.11 4.19
CA PHE A 87 5.96 7.48 3.66
C PHE A 87 4.50 7.95 3.55
N PHE A 88 3.61 7.12 2.98
CA PHE A 88 2.18 7.42 2.91
C PHE A 88 1.57 7.65 4.29
N SER A 89 1.80 6.72 5.23
CA SER A 89 1.21 6.79 6.58
C SER A 89 1.67 8.04 7.33
N LEU A 90 2.97 8.36 7.26
CA LEU A 90 3.52 9.57 7.87
C LEU A 90 2.89 10.84 7.27
N GLN A 91 2.72 10.91 5.96
CA GLN A 91 2.06 12.04 5.30
C GLN A 91 0.62 12.21 5.76
N ILE A 92 -0.14 11.12 5.91
CA ILE A 92 -1.54 11.20 6.36
C ILE A 92 -1.67 11.73 7.79
N PHE A 93 -0.80 11.29 8.69
CA PHE A 93 -0.80 11.79 10.06
C PHE A 93 -0.25 13.21 10.17
N ALA A 94 0.82 13.54 9.43
CA ALA A 94 1.39 14.89 9.41
C ALA A 94 0.41 15.92 8.82
N ALA A 95 -0.37 15.53 7.82
CA ALA A 95 -1.43 16.36 7.26
C ALA A 95 -2.64 16.52 8.20
N GLY A 96 -2.70 15.79 9.32
CA GLY A 96 -3.80 15.88 10.28
C GLY A 96 -5.15 15.41 9.72
N SER A 97 -5.15 14.50 8.74
CA SER A 97 -6.39 14.07 8.07
C SER A 97 -7.39 13.50 9.08
N THR A 98 -8.61 14.04 9.10
CA THR A 98 -9.70 13.60 9.99
C THR A 98 -10.57 12.51 9.37
N LEU A 99 -10.37 12.22 8.08
CA LEU A 99 -11.15 11.25 7.34
C LEU A 99 -10.84 9.82 7.78
N LYS A 100 -11.91 9.08 8.09
CA LYS A 100 -11.80 7.68 8.55
C LYS A 100 -11.13 6.77 7.50
N ALA A 101 -11.42 6.98 6.21
CA ALA A 101 -10.83 6.19 5.14
C ALA A 101 -9.31 6.40 5.04
N ALA A 102 -8.85 7.65 4.92
CA ALA A 102 -7.43 8.01 4.93
C ALA A 102 -6.69 7.44 6.16
N ARG A 103 -7.21 7.69 7.36
CA ARG A 103 -6.60 7.20 8.61
C ARG A 103 -6.60 5.67 8.70
N GLY A 104 -7.70 5.03 8.31
CA GLY A 104 -7.82 3.58 8.26
C GLY A 104 -6.79 2.96 7.33
N GLY A 105 -6.64 3.51 6.13
CA GLY A 105 -5.60 3.12 5.17
C GLY A 105 -4.20 3.26 5.75
N ALA A 106 -3.87 4.41 6.35
CA ALA A 106 -2.57 4.66 6.98
C ALA A 106 -2.28 3.69 8.14
N ILE A 107 -3.27 3.37 8.97
CA ILE A 107 -3.10 2.41 10.06
C ILE A 107 -2.85 1.00 9.50
N ILE A 108 -3.62 0.57 8.51
CA ILE A 108 -3.44 -0.74 7.86
C ILE A 108 -2.05 -0.83 7.25
N ASP A 109 -1.61 0.22 6.55
CA ASP A 109 -0.28 0.27 5.94
C ASP A 109 0.85 0.23 6.96
N LEU A 110 0.70 0.90 8.11
CA LEU A 110 1.64 0.80 9.23
C LEU A 110 1.69 -0.60 9.82
N VAL A 111 0.55 -1.24 10.04
CA VAL A 111 0.50 -2.62 10.57
C VAL A 111 1.21 -3.57 9.62
N ILE A 112 0.92 -3.47 8.31
CA ILE A 112 1.59 -4.29 7.29
C ILE A 112 3.09 -4.02 7.29
N ALA A 113 3.53 -2.75 7.33
CA ALA A 113 4.94 -2.39 7.36
C ALA A 113 5.65 -2.95 8.60
N VAL A 114 5.03 -2.89 9.78
CA VAL A 114 5.57 -3.48 11.02
C VAL A 114 5.67 -4.99 10.91
N VAL A 115 4.66 -5.67 10.37
CA VAL A 115 4.70 -7.13 10.14
C VAL A 115 5.82 -7.50 9.18
N PHE A 116 6.01 -6.73 8.10
CA PHE A 116 7.09 -6.94 7.15
C PHE A 116 8.47 -6.72 7.78
N CYS A 117 8.65 -5.65 8.56
CA CYS A 117 9.89 -5.42 9.30
C CYS A 117 10.18 -6.56 10.29
N ALA A 118 9.15 -7.04 11.01
CA ALA A 118 9.29 -8.15 11.93
C ALA A 118 9.73 -9.44 11.20
N TYR A 119 9.15 -9.73 10.04
CA TYR A 119 9.58 -10.85 9.20
C TYR A 119 11.05 -10.71 8.77
N LEU A 120 11.45 -9.54 8.25
CA LEU A 120 12.80 -9.31 7.72
C LEU A 120 13.90 -9.29 8.79
N VAL A 121 13.58 -8.94 10.04
CA VAL A 121 14.54 -8.94 11.17
C VAL A 121 14.60 -10.31 11.85
N GLY A 122 13.51 -11.08 11.78
CA GLY A 122 13.37 -12.38 12.46
C GLY A 122 13.74 -13.59 11.63
N ASN A 123 14.12 -13.41 10.36
CA ASN A 123 14.48 -14.42 9.39
C ASN A 123 15.86 -14.09 8.81
#